data_AF-A0A9D4NAK3-F1
#
_entry.id   AF-A0A9D4NAK3-F1
#
_cell.length_a   1.000
_cell.length_b   1.000
_cell.length_c   1.000
_cell.angle_alpha   90.00
_cell.angle_beta   90.00
_cell.angle_gamma   90.00
#
_symmetry.space_group_name_H-M   'P 1'
#
loop_
_entity.id
_entity.type
_entity.pdbx_description
1 polymer ?
#
loop_
_entity_poly.entity_id
_entity_poly.type
_entity_poly.pdbx_seq_one_letter_code
_entity_poly.pdbx_strand_id
1 'polypeptide(L)'
;MEYSVLLYVPNLIGYVRLALLAVAAAVYHQPWLFITLYCLYTALDALDGFLARAFKQTSAFGAWFDVVIDLTGRGMLWTSLSK
;
A
#
# COMPACT_ATOMS: atom_id res chain seq x y z
N MET A 1 -12.75 -18.65 -7.35
CA MET A 1 -12.53 -17.31 -6.78
C MET A 1 -13.54 -16.39 -7.43
N GLU A 2 -14.42 -15.76 -6.66
CA GLU A 2 -15.24 -14.69 -7.23
C GLU A 2 -14.34 -13.49 -7.51
N TYR A 3 -14.34 -13.01 -8.75
CA TYR A 3 -13.53 -11.85 -9.17
C TYR A 3 -13.94 -10.55 -8.44
N SER A 4 -15.09 -10.55 -7.76
CA SER A 4 -15.56 -9.47 -6.90
C SER A 4 -14.54 -9.07 -5.83
N VAL A 5 -13.75 -10.03 -5.33
CA VAL A 5 -12.72 -9.79 -4.31
C VAL A 5 -11.69 -8.77 -4.78
N LEU A 6 -11.35 -8.73 -6.08
CA LEU A 6 -10.38 -7.77 -6.62
C LEU A 6 -10.87 -6.32 -6.52
N LEU A 7 -12.19 -6.11 -6.44
CA LEU A 7 -12.84 -4.80 -6.42
C LEU A 7 -13.34 -4.40 -5.03
N TYR A 8 -12.99 -5.15 -3.98
CA TYR A 8 -13.29 -4.76 -2.61
C TYR A 8 -12.62 -3.42 -2.29
N VAL A 9 -13.32 -2.59 -1.50
CA VAL A 9 -12.84 -1.27 -1.07
C VAL A 9 -11.42 -1.32 -0.49
N PRO A 10 -11.06 -2.24 0.44
CA PRO A 10 -9.68 -2.36 0.91
C PRO A 10 -8.67 -2.67 -0.21
N ASN A 11 -9.01 -3.51 -1.18
CA ASN A 11 -8.09 -3.88 -2.27
C ASN A 11 -7.91 -2.74 -3.27
N LEU A 12 -8.94 -1.92 -3.49
CA LEU A 12 -8.82 -0.67 -4.27
C LEU A 12 -7.85 0.31 -3.60
N ILE A 13 -7.87 0.41 -2.27
CA ILE A 13 -6.89 1.20 -1.51
C ILE A 13 -5.49 0.61 -1.68
N GLY A 14 -5.36 -0.72 -1.65
CA GLY A 14 -4.10 -1.40 -1.95
C GLY A 14 -3.52 -1.03 -3.33
N TYR A 15 -4.35 -0.91 -4.37
CA TYR A 15 -3.89 -0.42 -5.68
C TYR A 15 -3.42 1.04 -5.64
N VAL A 16 -4.12 1.89 -4.90
CA VAL A 16 -3.70 3.29 -4.67
C VAL A 16 -2.37 3.34 -3.93
N ARG A 17 -2.16 2.48 -2.93
CA ARG A 17 -0.88 2.33 -2.21
C ARG A 17 0.26 1.96 -3.15
N LEU A 18 0.06 1.01 -4.06
CA LEU A 18 1.06 0.67 -5.07
C LEU A 18 1.40 1.85 -5.99
N ALA A 19 0.40 2.60 -6.44
CA ALA A 19 0.62 3.79 -7.26
C ALA A 19 1.40 4.88 -6.51
N LEU A 20 1.03 5.15 -5.25
CA LEU A 20 1.77 6.07 -4.38
C LEU A 20 3.22 5.63 -4.19
N LEU A 21 3.45 4.33 -3.98
CA LEU A 21 4.78 3.79 -3.82
C LEU A 21 5.63 3.94 -5.09
N ALA A 22 5.04 3.72 -6.28
CA ALA A 22 5.71 3.95 -7.56
C ALA A 22 6.08 5.43 -7.76
N VAL A 23 5.19 6.35 -7.40
CA VAL A 23 5.49 7.80 -7.45
C VAL A 23 6.57 8.16 -6.43
N ALA A 24 6.51 7.62 -5.21
CA ALA A 24 7.54 7.82 -4.18
C ALA A 24 8.91 7.34 -4.68
N ALA A 25 8.96 6.17 -5.33
CA ALA A 25 10.18 5.65 -5.94
C ALA A 25 10.74 6.58 -7.04
N ALA A 26 9.88 7.20 -7.86
CA ALA A 26 10.30 8.13 -8.91
C ALA A 26 10.89 9.44 -8.36
N VAL A 27 10.44 9.87 -7.18
CA VAL A 27 10.84 11.14 -6.55
C VAL A 27 11.76 10.97 -5.35
N TYR A 28 12.37 9.79 -5.17
CA TYR A 28 13.20 9.46 -4.01
C TYR A 28 14.37 10.44 -3.77
N HIS A 29 14.85 11.10 -4.83
CA HIS A 29 15.90 12.12 -4.76
C HIS A 29 15.48 13.40 -4.02
N GLN A 30 14.18 13.62 -3.82
CA GLN A 30 13.62 14.77 -3.10
C GLN A 30 13.07 14.30 -1.74
N PRO A 31 13.85 14.44 -0.63
CA PRO A 31 13.52 13.82 0.65
C PRO A 31 12.14 14.22 1.18
N TRP A 32 11.77 15.50 1.07
CA TRP A 32 10.50 16.01 1.59
C TRP A 32 9.29 15.40 0.87
N LEU A 33 9.35 15.28 -0.46
CA LEU A 33 8.27 14.69 -1.26
C LEU A 33 8.20 13.18 -1.02
N PHE A 34 9.35 12.51 -0.99
CA PHE A 34 9.45 11.09 -0.68
C PHE A 34 8.83 10.75 0.69
N ILE A 35 9.24 11.45 1.74
CA ILE A 35 8.72 11.23 3.11
C ILE A 35 7.21 11.46 3.13
N THR A 36 6.72 12.52 2.50
CA THR A 36 5.28 12.84 2.47
C THR A 36 4.48 11.71 1.81
N LEU A 37 4.93 11.24 0.64
CA LEU A 37 4.28 10.15 -0.09
C LEU A 37 4.36 8.82 0.65
N TYR A 38 5.51 8.51 1.26
CA TYR A 38 5.71 7.29 2.03
C TYR A 38 4.86 7.27 3.31
N CYS A 39 4.74 8.41 4.01
CA CYS A 39 3.84 8.56 5.14
C CYS A 39 2.38 8.37 4.73
N LEU A 40 1.96 8.95 3.60
CA LEU A 40 0.61 8.76 3.08
C LEU A 40 0.34 7.29 2.71
N TYR A 41 1.28 6.65 2.01
CA TYR A 41 1.25 5.23 1.69
C TYR A 41 1.04 4.36 2.96
N THR A 42 1.80 4.66 4.02
CA THR A 42 1.73 3.92 5.29
C THR A 42 0.43 4.22 6.05
N ALA A 43 -0.09 5.45 5.96
CA ALA A 43 -1.36 5.79 6.61
C ALA A 43 -2.57 5.07 5.98
N LEU A 44 -2.51 4.83 4.67
CA LEU A 44 -3.57 4.12 3.94
C LEU A 44 -3.65 2.63 4.28
N ASP A 45 -2.54 2.02 4.72
CA ASP A 45 -2.49 0.65 5.24
C ASP A 45 -3.45 0.46 6.44
N ALA A 46 -3.34 1.35 7.43
CA ALA A 46 -4.24 1.31 8.57
C ALA A 46 -5.71 1.50 8.17
N LEU A 47 -5.96 2.29 7.12
CA LEU A 47 -7.30 2.58 6.61
C LEU A 47 -7.91 1.38 5.88
N ASP A 48 -7.15 0.67 5.04
CA ASP A 48 -7.69 -0.48 4.30
C ASP A 48 -8.13 -1.60 5.25
N GLY A 49 -7.35 -1.91 6.28
CA GLY A 49 -7.70 -2.92 7.28
C GLY A 49 -8.93 -2.50 8.10
N PHE A 50 -9.04 -1.21 8.45
CA PHE A 50 -10.22 -0.69 9.12
C PHE A 50 -11.48 -0.86 8.26
N LEU A 51 -11.41 -0.47 6.98
CA LEU A 51 -12.54 -0.56 6.06
C LEU A 51 -12.89 -2.01 5.70
N ALA A 52 -11.91 -2.91 5.62
CA ALA A 52 -12.16 -4.35 5.44
C ALA A 52 -13.06 -4.91 6.56
N ARG A 53 -12.81 -4.51 7.81
CA ARG A 53 -13.62 -4.91 8.98
C ARG A 53 -14.97 -4.19 8.99
N ALA A 54 -15.00 -2.89 8.71
CA ALA A 54 -16.23 -2.09 8.72
C ALA A 54 -17.23 -2.56 7.65
N PHE A 55 -16.77 -2.86 6.44
CA PHE A 55 -17.61 -3.33 5.34
C PHE A 55 -17.76 -4.85 5.26
N LYS A 56 -17.17 -5.61 6.20
CA LYS A 56 -17.14 -7.08 6.18
C LYS A 56 -16.57 -7.65 4.86
N GLN A 57 -15.57 -6.97 4.30
CA GLN A 57 -14.89 -7.32 3.05
C GLN A 57 -13.51 -7.96 3.31
N THR A 58 -13.39 -8.75 4.39
CA THR A 58 -12.17 -9.49 4.69
C THR A 58 -12.02 -10.70 3.76
N SER A 59 -10.81 -10.92 3.24
CA SER A 59 -10.54 -12.04 2.33
C SER A 59 -9.10 -12.52 2.43
N ALA A 60 -8.86 -13.80 2.10
CA ALA A 60 -7.51 -14.37 2.05
C ALA A 60 -6.63 -13.68 1.00
N PHE A 61 -7.21 -13.31 -0.14
CA PHE A 61 -6.52 -12.53 -1.17
C PHE A 61 -6.10 -11.15 -0.64
N GLY A 62 -7.02 -10.42 0.00
CA GLY A 62 -6.71 -9.10 0.56
C GLY A 62 -5.59 -9.16 1.59
N ALA A 63 -5.63 -10.14 2.50
CA ALA A 63 -4.56 -10.34 3.48
C ALA A 63 -3.20 -10.67 2.84
N TRP A 64 -3.18 -11.51 1.80
CA TRP A 64 -1.96 -11.79 1.04
C TRP A 64 -1.47 -10.56 0.28
N PHE A 65 -2.38 -9.81 -0.35
CA PHE A 65 -2.07 -8.64 -1.15
C PHE A 65 -1.44 -7.53 -0.29
N ASP A 66 -1.98 -7.32 0.91
CA ASP A 66 -1.45 -6.38 1.90
C ASP A 66 0.01 -6.68 2.27
N VAL A 67 0.31 -7.95 2.59
CA VAL A 67 1.69 -8.40 2.87
C VAL A 67 2.64 -8.14 1.70
N VAL A 68 2.19 -8.37 0.46
CA VAL A 68 3.02 -8.10 -0.74
C VAL A 68 3.31 -6.61 -0.90
N ILE A 69 2.31 -5.76 -0.68
CA ILE A 69 2.47 -4.31 -0.75
C ILE A 69 3.48 -3.85 0.31
N ASP A 70 3.33 -4.30 1.55
CA ASP A 70 4.23 -3.97 2.67
C ASP A 70 5.68 -4.37 2.43
N LEU A 71 5.91 -5.60 1.95
CA LEU A 71 7.25 -6.07 1.62
C LEU A 71 7.89 -5.21 0.53
N THR A 72 7.10 -4.79 -0.45
CA THR A 72 7.56 -3.90 -1.53
C THR A 72 7.92 -2.52 -0.98
N GLY A 73 7.06 -1.93 -0.15
CA GLY A 73 7.30 -0.62 0.46
C GLY A 73 8.53 -0.60 1.36
N ARG A 74 8.65 -1.61 2.22
CA ARG A 74 9.81 -1.77 3.11
C ARG A 74 11.10 -2.00 2.33
N GLY A 75 11.07 -2.80 1.27
CA GLY A 75 12.21 -3.04 0.39
C GLY A 75 12.69 -1.74 -0.26
N MET A 76 11.77 -0.95 -0.82
CA MET A 76 12.07 0.35 -1.41
C MET A 76 12.76 1.27 -0.39
N LEU A 77 12.18 1.43 0.79
CA LEU A 77 12.74 2.29 1.85
C LEU A 77 14.18 1.90 2.20
N TRP A 78 14.45 0.60 2.38
CA TRP A 78 15.79 0.12 2.70
C TRP A 78 16.78 0.45 1.59
N THR A 79 16.42 0.20 0.33
CA THR A 79 17.31 0.48 -0.81
C THR A 79 17.52 1.97 -1.06
N SER A 80 16.57 2.83 -0.69
CA SER A 80 16.71 4.28 -0.79
C SER A 80 17.62 4.85 0.31
N LEU A 81 17.66 4.22 1.49
CA LEU A 81 18.49 4.64 2.62
C LEU A 81 19.90 4.05 2.60
N SER A 82 20.10 2.90 1.95
CA SER A 82 21.39 2.20 1.90
C SER A 82 22.36 2.74 0.83
N LYS A 83 22.20 3.99 0.40
CA LYS A 83 23.06 4.65 -0.59
C LYS A 83 24.05 5.59 0.08
#